data_AF-G7VG65-F1
#
_entry.id   AF-G7VG65-F1
#
_cell.length_a   1.000
_cell.length_b   1.000
_cell.length_c   1.000
_cell.angle_alpha   90.00
_cell.angle_beta   90.00
_cell.angle_gamma   90.00
#
_symmetry.space_group_name_H-M   'P 1'
#
loop_
_entity.id
_entity.type
_entity.pdbx_description
1 polymer ?
#
loop_
_entity_poly.entity_id
_entity_poly.type
_entity_poly.pdbx_seq_one_letter_code
_entity_poly.pdbx_strand_id
1 'polypeptide(L)'
;MDRVEVVSIGYKIAHHWNLILFTILAITGGVLFSIEVTSWFAYVVGSPLSTVSGTDPVTTGVQLLRTSHRFIGFVWGALLTVYALYLLIFRRVEVFRPLAKPLGRQIAEAKAIVSHYMLGRPLPPDVERELDRHNILVSYMALVLVVSVLFLSVSGVLLVYRDALGITPTTASWLLLLHDVGFAMGLLFVAMHLFAVTHPSNKPLLNAMFGDGKADLGWLRRHMPRYLARRGVG
;
A
#
# COMPACT_ATOMS: atom_id res chain seq x y z
N MET A 1 -28.27 11.06 14.03
CA MET A 1 -26.84 10.73 14.21
C MET A 1 -26.24 10.82 12.82
N ASP A 2 -25.69 11.97 12.47
CA ASP A 2 -25.51 12.29 11.04
C ASP A 2 -24.13 11.88 10.52
N ARG A 3 -23.23 11.46 11.43
CA ARG A 3 -21.88 11.00 11.11
C ARG A 3 -21.55 9.70 11.83
N VAL A 4 -20.96 8.76 11.10
CA VAL A 4 -20.63 7.40 11.58
C VAL A 4 -19.13 7.18 11.45
N GLU A 5 -18.52 6.54 12.47
CA GLU A 5 -17.11 6.15 12.42
C GLU A 5 -16.88 5.04 11.39
N VAL A 6 -15.99 5.33 10.44
CA VAL A 6 -15.60 4.42 9.35
C VAL A 6 -14.12 4.08 9.38
N VAL A 7 -13.31 4.88 10.08
CA VAL A 7 -11.88 4.66 10.27
C VAL A 7 -11.51 4.89 11.74
N SER A 8 -11.09 3.82 12.42
CA SER A 8 -10.62 3.89 13.80
C SER A 8 -9.26 4.56 13.93
N ILE A 9 -8.95 5.11 15.11
CA ILE A 9 -7.64 5.74 15.38
C ILE A 9 -6.45 4.81 15.13
N GLY A 10 -6.53 3.54 15.53
CA GLY A 10 -5.46 2.56 15.32
C GLY A 10 -5.20 2.29 13.84
N TYR A 11 -6.28 2.19 13.05
CA TYR A 11 -6.18 2.08 11.59
C TYR A 11 -5.48 3.30 10.99
N LYS A 12 -5.84 4.51 11.42
CA LYS A 12 -5.19 5.74 10.94
C LYS A 12 -3.70 5.74 11.25
N ILE A 13 -3.32 5.44 12.50
CA ILE A 13 -1.92 5.40 12.91
C ILE A 13 -1.13 4.41 12.05
N ALA A 14 -1.64 3.18 11.89
CA ALA A 14 -1.01 2.18 11.04
C ALA A 14 -0.88 2.64 9.58
N HIS A 15 -1.92 3.29 9.03
CA HIS A 15 -1.89 3.84 7.68
C HIS A 15 -0.84 4.95 7.52
N HIS A 16 -0.75 5.89 8.46
CA HIS A 16 0.22 7.00 8.39
C HIS A 16 1.66 6.49 8.47
N TRP A 17 1.94 5.56 9.39
CA TRP A 17 3.25 4.95 9.48
C TRP A 17 3.60 4.14 8.22
N ASN A 18 2.65 3.39 7.67
CA ASN A 18 2.85 2.70 6.39
C ASN A 18 3.16 3.69 5.27
N LEU A 19 2.44 4.81 5.17
CA LEU A 19 2.68 5.84 4.17
C LEU A 19 4.11 6.40 4.27
N ILE A 20 4.54 6.77 5.48
CA ILE A 20 5.88 7.34 5.72
C ILE A 20 6.97 6.31 5.39
N LEU A 21 6.89 5.12 5.99
CA LEU A 21 7.91 4.09 5.84
C LEU A 21 8.01 3.58 4.41
N PHE A 22 6.87 3.31 3.76
CA PHE A 22 6.84 2.90 2.36
C PHE A 22 7.40 3.98 1.44
N THR A 23 7.09 5.26 1.68
CA THR A 23 7.63 6.37 0.88
C THR A 23 9.16 6.44 0.99
N ILE A 24 9.70 6.33 2.20
CA ILE A 24 11.16 6.35 2.38
C ILE A 24 11.81 5.12 1.73
N LEU A 25 11.21 3.94 1.86
CA LEU A 25 11.67 2.72 1.18
C LEU A 25 11.61 2.84 -0.33
N ALA A 26 10.56 3.42 -0.88
CA ALA A 26 10.40 3.63 -2.31
C ALA A 26 11.42 4.62 -2.86
N ILE A 27 11.72 5.70 -2.13
CA ILE A 27 12.74 6.68 -2.53
C ILE A 27 14.14 6.03 -2.48
N THR A 28 14.49 5.43 -1.34
CA THR A 28 15.81 4.80 -1.17
C THR A 28 16.02 3.63 -2.13
N GLY A 29 15.00 2.78 -2.31
CA GLY A 29 15.01 1.66 -3.26
C GLY A 29 15.05 2.13 -4.71
N GLY A 30 14.27 3.15 -5.06
CA GLY A 30 14.25 3.73 -6.41
C GLY A 30 15.60 4.31 -6.82
N VAL A 31 16.31 4.97 -5.89
CA VAL A 31 17.67 5.48 -6.15
C VAL A 31 18.66 4.33 -6.37
N LEU A 32 18.57 3.27 -5.58
CA LEU A 32 19.44 2.09 -5.73
C LEU A 32 19.12 1.29 -7.00
N PHE A 33 17.85 1.27 -7.42
CA PHE A 33 17.38 0.59 -8.61
C PHE A 33 17.86 1.25 -9.91
N SER A 34 17.98 2.58 -9.93
CA SER A 34 18.37 3.34 -11.13
C SER A 34 19.43 4.38 -10.83
N ILE A 35 20.58 3.94 -10.30
CA ILE A 35 21.65 4.84 -9.87
C ILE A 35 22.20 5.69 -11.02
N GLU A 36 22.19 5.16 -12.25
CA GLU A 36 22.65 5.88 -13.44
C GLU A 36 21.84 7.16 -13.69
N VAL A 37 20.54 7.13 -13.38
CA VAL A 37 19.63 8.26 -13.57
C VAL A 37 19.51 9.11 -12.29
N THR A 38 19.68 8.49 -11.12
CA THR A 38 19.39 9.11 -9.81
C THR A 38 20.64 9.42 -8.98
N SER A 39 21.84 9.32 -9.57
CA SER A 39 23.12 9.59 -8.91
C SER A 39 23.19 10.97 -8.25
N TRP A 40 22.51 11.97 -8.80
CA TRP A 40 22.40 13.31 -8.21
C TRP A 40 21.77 13.28 -6.81
N PHE A 41 20.82 12.36 -6.56
CA PHE A 41 20.20 12.22 -5.25
C PHE A 41 21.17 11.59 -4.25
N ALA A 42 21.90 10.55 -4.68
CA ALA A 42 22.97 9.97 -3.87
C ALA A 42 24.06 11.01 -3.57
N TYR A 43 24.44 11.84 -4.55
CA TYR A 43 25.36 12.96 -4.34
C TYR A 43 24.86 13.92 -3.26
N VAL A 44 23.60 14.38 -3.34
CA VAL A 44 23.00 15.29 -2.35
C VAL A 44 23.00 14.69 -0.95
N VAL A 45 22.64 13.40 -0.82
CA VAL A 45 22.62 12.70 0.47
C VAL A 45 24.02 12.48 1.04
N GLY A 46 25.00 12.16 0.19
CA GLY A 46 26.36 11.84 0.63
C GLY A 46 27.28 13.05 0.81
N SER A 47 27.01 14.17 0.12
CA SER A 47 27.84 15.37 0.16
C SER A 47 28.18 15.84 1.58
N PRO A 48 27.21 15.95 2.52
CA PRO A 48 27.48 16.38 3.90
C PRO A 48 28.45 15.49 4.68
N LEU A 49 28.60 14.22 4.29
CA LEU A 49 29.39 13.23 5.02
C LEU A 49 30.63 12.76 4.25
N SER A 50 30.77 13.17 2.98
CA SER A 50 31.82 12.71 2.05
C SER A 50 33.25 13.05 2.52
N THR A 51 33.41 14.23 3.12
CA THR A 51 34.70 14.70 3.66
C THR A 51 35.11 13.91 4.91
N VAL A 52 34.14 13.48 5.72
CA VAL A 52 34.37 12.68 6.94
C VAL A 52 34.61 11.21 6.58
N SER A 53 33.93 10.69 5.56
CA SER A 53 34.08 9.30 5.09
C SER A 53 35.31 9.08 4.21
N GLY A 54 36.02 10.15 3.80
CA GLY A 54 37.19 10.07 2.93
C GLY A 54 36.89 9.44 1.57
N THR A 55 35.63 9.48 1.13
CA THR A 55 35.14 8.82 -0.09
C THR A 55 34.34 9.83 -0.93
N ASP A 56 34.22 9.60 -2.24
CA ASP A 56 33.42 10.49 -3.08
C ASP A 56 31.94 10.59 -2.59
N PRO A 57 31.27 11.73 -2.84
CA PRO A 57 29.91 11.95 -2.36
C PRO A 57 28.88 10.93 -2.84
N VAL A 58 29.00 10.42 -4.08
CA VAL A 58 28.03 9.48 -4.64
C VAL A 58 28.13 8.15 -3.92
N THR A 59 29.34 7.61 -3.76
CA THR A 59 29.57 6.35 -3.02
C THR A 59 29.11 6.46 -1.58
N THR A 60 29.43 7.58 -0.90
CA THR A 60 28.95 7.83 0.47
C THR A 60 27.43 7.82 0.53
N GLY A 61 26.76 8.51 -0.39
CA GLY A 61 25.31 8.54 -0.50
C GLY A 61 24.70 7.17 -0.73
N VAL A 62 25.25 6.38 -1.66
CA VAL A 62 24.78 5.01 -1.94
C VAL A 62 24.86 4.12 -0.69
N GLN A 63 25.96 4.19 0.07
CA GLN A 63 26.10 3.41 1.31
C GLN A 63 25.09 3.84 2.38
N LEU A 64 24.86 5.14 2.54
CA LEU A 64 23.87 5.67 3.47
C LEU A 64 22.45 5.24 3.08
N LEU A 65 22.09 5.37 1.80
CA LEU A 65 20.79 4.96 1.28
C LEU A 65 20.57 3.47 1.44
N ARG A 66 21.56 2.64 1.11
CA ARG A 66 21.51 1.18 1.29
C ARG A 66 21.33 0.78 2.75
N THR A 67 22.09 1.38 3.65
CA THR A 67 22.01 1.07 5.09
C THR A 67 20.66 1.50 5.66
N SER A 68 20.20 2.69 5.29
CA SER A 68 18.89 3.23 5.69
C SER A 68 17.75 2.38 5.14
N HIS A 69 17.81 1.98 3.86
CA HIS A 69 16.80 1.14 3.23
C HIS A 69 16.63 -0.19 3.97
N ARG A 70 17.73 -0.86 4.32
CA ARG A 70 17.70 -2.11 5.09
C ARG A 70 17.09 -1.92 6.47
N PHE A 71 17.55 -0.91 7.22
CA PHE A 71 17.06 -0.63 8.56
C PHE A 71 15.56 -0.31 8.56
N ILE A 72 15.12 0.60 7.70
CA ILE A 72 13.72 0.99 7.56
C ILE A 72 12.89 -0.19 7.07
N GLY A 73 13.45 -1.06 6.23
CA GLY A 73 12.82 -2.29 5.77
C GLY A 73 12.44 -3.21 6.93
N PHE A 74 13.32 -3.38 7.91
CA PHE A 74 13.01 -4.13 9.13
C PHE A 74 11.95 -3.45 9.99
N VAL A 75 12.03 -2.13 10.19
CA VAL A 75 11.02 -1.37 10.95
C VAL A 75 9.63 -1.51 10.30
N TRP A 76 9.57 -1.38 8.98
CA TRP A 76 8.34 -1.55 8.21
C TRP A 76 7.81 -2.98 8.26
N GLY A 77 8.68 -3.98 8.10
CA GLY A 77 8.32 -5.39 8.23
C GLY A 77 7.74 -5.74 9.62
N ALA A 78 8.32 -5.18 10.69
CA ALA A 78 7.80 -5.34 12.04
C ALA A 78 6.40 -4.71 12.20
N LEU A 79 6.21 -3.49 11.70
CA LEU A 79 4.91 -2.81 11.70
C LEU A 79 3.86 -3.64 10.95
N LEU A 80 4.18 -4.11 9.73
CA LEU A 80 3.27 -4.91 8.92
C LEU A 80 2.93 -6.24 9.59
N THR A 81 3.90 -6.89 10.22
CA THR A 81 3.67 -8.16 10.95
C THR A 81 2.72 -7.95 12.12
N VAL A 82 2.97 -6.95 12.96
CA VAL A 82 2.10 -6.62 14.10
C VAL A 82 0.69 -6.27 13.62
N TYR A 83 0.58 -5.45 12.57
CA TYR A 83 -0.72 -5.05 12.03
C TYR A 83 -1.48 -6.23 11.38
N ALA A 84 -0.79 -7.09 10.64
CA ALA A 84 -1.38 -8.31 10.07
C ALA A 84 -1.89 -9.25 11.16
N LEU A 85 -1.09 -9.50 12.21
CA LEU A 85 -1.51 -10.30 13.36
C LEU A 85 -2.75 -9.71 14.04
N TYR A 86 -2.77 -8.39 14.26
CA TYR A 86 -3.95 -7.70 14.79
C TYR A 86 -5.19 -7.95 13.92
N LEU A 87 -5.08 -7.78 12.59
CA LEU A 87 -6.21 -7.99 11.70
C LEU A 87 -6.70 -9.44 11.70
N LEU A 88 -5.79 -10.42 11.77
CA LEU A 88 -6.10 -11.85 11.76
C LEU A 88 -6.73 -12.30 13.09
N ILE A 89 -6.09 -11.99 14.23
CA ILE A 89 -6.55 -12.39 15.57
C ILE A 89 -7.95 -11.85 15.85
N PHE A 90 -8.18 -10.58 15.52
CA PHE A 90 -9.47 -9.93 15.74
C PHE A 90 -10.46 -10.08 14.58
N ARG A 91 -10.14 -10.89 13.56
CA ARG A 91 -10.97 -11.15 12.36
C ARG A 91 -11.46 -9.87 11.67
N ARG A 92 -10.59 -8.86 11.59
CA ARG A 92 -10.88 -7.53 11.01
C ARG A 92 -10.51 -7.41 9.53
N VAL A 93 -10.18 -8.51 8.86
CA VAL A 93 -9.85 -8.54 7.43
C VAL A 93 -11.14 -8.47 6.58
N GLU A 94 -11.72 -7.28 6.51
CA GLU A 94 -12.96 -7.04 5.75
C GLU A 94 -12.72 -6.76 4.25
N VAL A 95 -11.48 -6.40 3.88
CA VAL A 95 -11.13 -5.98 2.51
C VAL A 95 -11.34 -7.07 1.46
N PHE A 96 -11.29 -8.35 1.85
CA PHE A 96 -11.47 -9.48 0.92
C PHE A 96 -12.92 -9.97 0.81
N ARG A 97 -13.87 -9.40 1.58
CA ARG A 97 -15.28 -9.83 1.52
C ARG A 97 -15.90 -9.76 0.12
N PRO A 98 -15.64 -8.73 -0.72
CA PRO A 98 -16.20 -8.68 -2.06
C PRO A 98 -15.79 -9.86 -2.96
N LEU A 99 -14.65 -10.52 -2.69
CA LEU A 99 -14.20 -11.68 -3.45
C LEU A 99 -15.08 -12.93 -3.25
N ALA A 100 -15.96 -12.94 -2.24
CA ALA A 100 -16.93 -14.02 -2.06
C ALA A 100 -18.07 -13.98 -3.09
N LYS A 101 -18.23 -12.89 -3.85
CA LYS A 101 -19.22 -12.79 -4.92
C LYS A 101 -18.84 -13.73 -6.09
N PRO A 102 -19.81 -14.28 -6.87
CA PRO A 102 -19.49 -15.05 -8.07
C PRO A 102 -18.67 -14.22 -9.09
N LEU A 103 -17.75 -14.85 -9.82
CA LEU A 103 -16.85 -14.17 -10.76
C LEU A 103 -17.57 -13.27 -11.78
N GLY A 104 -18.70 -13.73 -12.33
CA GLY A 104 -19.50 -12.92 -13.26
C GLY A 104 -19.98 -11.61 -12.63
N ARG A 105 -20.37 -11.63 -11.36
CA ARG A 105 -20.76 -10.42 -10.61
C ARG A 105 -19.57 -9.55 -10.26
N GLN A 106 -18.43 -10.15 -9.92
CA GLN A 106 -17.19 -9.40 -9.68
C GLN A 106 -16.77 -8.59 -10.91
N ILE A 107 -16.84 -9.21 -12.10
CA ILE A 107 -16.53 -8.55 -13.37
C ILE A 107 -17.52 -7.42 -13.68
N ALA A 108 -18.82 -7.66 -13.46
CA ALA A 108 -19.86 -6.65 -13.67
C ALA A 108 -19.65 -5.42 -12.76
N GLU A 109 -19.42 -5.66 -11.46
CA GLU A 109 -19.11 -4.62 -10.48
C GLU A 109 -17.82 -3.86 -10.85
N ALA A 110 -16.75 -4.57 -11.21
CA ALA A 110 -15.50 -3.96 -11.63
C ALA A 110 -15.70 -3.01 -12.83
N LYS A 111 -16.40 -3.47 -13.87
CA LYS A 111 -16.72 -2.64 -15.05
C LYS A 111 -17.56 -1.42 -14.69
N ALA A 112 -18.57 -1.59 -13.83
CA ALA A 112 -19.42 -0.49 -13.38
C ALA A 112 -18.62 0.57 -12.61
N ILE A 113 -17.75 0.16 -11.69
CA ILE A 113 -16.94 1.08 -10.89
C ILE A 113 -15.90 1.79 -11.76
N VAL A 114 -15.22 1.07 -12.66
CA VAL A 114 -14.27 1.69 -13.61
C VAL A 114 -15.01 2.73 -14.47
N SER A 115 -16.19 2.39 -15.00
CA SER A 115 -16.98 3.31 -15.80
C SER A 115 -17.44 4.52 -14.99
N HIS A 116 -17.81 4.34 -13.73
CA HIS A 116 -18.15 5.44 -12.83
C HIS A 116 -16.95 6.37 -12.58
N TYR A 117 -15.78 5.82 -12.26
CA TYR A 117 -14.58 6.61 -11.96
C TYR A 117 -13.97 7.29 -13.17
N MET A 118 -13.99 6.66 -14.35
CA MET A 118 -13.36 7.21 -15.55
C MET A 118 -14.30 8.08 -16.37
N LEU A 119 -15.59 7.75 -16.41
CA LEU A 119 -16.56 8.38 -17.33
C LEU A 119 -17.70 9.11 -16.58
N GLY A 120 -17.69 9.13 -15.25
CA GLY A 120 -18.73 9.77 -14.44
C GLY A 120 -20.11 9.13 -14.56
N ARG A 121 -20.22 7.91 -15.12
CA ARG A 121 -21.51 7.23 -15.30
C ARG A 121 -22.10 6.85 -13.93
N PRO A 122 -23.43 6.94 -13.74
CA PRO A 122 -24.05 6.47 -12.51
C PRO A 122 -23.84 4.96 -12.34
N LEU A 123 -23.72 4.51 -11.09
CA LEU A 123 -23.62 3.08 -10.80
C LEU A 123 -24.99 2.41 -11.07
N PRO A 124 -24.99 1.21 -11.66
CA PRO A 124 -26.21 0.41 -11.77
C PRO A 124 -26.84 0.13 -10.39
N PRO A 125 -28.17 0.17 -10.24
CA PRO A 125 -28.83 0.01 -8.94
C PRO A 125 -28.55 -1.33 -8.23
N ASP A 126 -28.33 -2.39 -9.00
CA ASP A 126 -27.93 -3.71 -8.50
C ASP A 126 -26.53 -3.70 -7.90
N VAL A 127 -25.59 -2.97 -8.51
CA VAL A 127 -24.23 -2.79 -7.98
C VAL A 127 -24.24 -1.90 -6.75
N GLU A 128 -24.95 -0.76 -6.80
CA GLU A 128 -25.00 0.22 -5.70
C GLU A 128 -25.49 -0.41 -4.40
N ARG A 129 -26.57 -1.20 -4.45
CA ARG A 129 -27.13 -1.91 -3.28
C ARG A 129 -26.18 -2.96 -2.71
N GLU A 130 -25.27 -3.48 -3.52
CA GLU A 130 -24.32 -4.51 -3.12
C GLU A 130 -22.95 -3.97 -2.69
N LEU A 131 -22.76 -2.65 -2.69
CA LEU A 131 -21.52 -2.02 -2.24
C LEU A 131 -21.29 -2.25 -0.75
N ASP A 132 -20.04 -2.57 -0.43
CA ASP A 132 -19.53 -2.76 0.90
C ASP A 132 -18.51 -1.65 1.23
N ARG A 133 -17.91 -1.68 2.43
CA ARG A 133 -16.84 -0.77 2.84
C ARG A 133 -15.70 -0.70 1.82
N HIS A 134 -15.40 -1.84 1.23
CA HIS A 134 -14.45 -1.97 0.13
C HIS A 134 -15.20 -2.59 -1.05
N ASN A 135 -14.93 -2.11 -2.26
CA ASN A 135 -15.48 -2.70 -3.47
C ASN A 135 -14.54 -3.76 -4.05
N ILE A 136 -14.97 -4.40 -5.14
CA ILE A 136 -14.19 -5.46 -5.77
C ILE A 136 -12.80 -5.02 -6.26
N LEU A 137 -12.66 -3.81 -6.82
CA LEU A 137 -11.38 -3.29 -7.30
C LEU A 137 -10.40 -3.09 -6.15
N VAL A 138 -10.88 -2.52 -5.04
CA VAL A 138 -10.07 -2.37 -3.81
C VAL A 138 -9.61 -3.73 -3.29
N SER A 139 -10.43 -4.76 -3.39
CA SER A 139 -10.07 -6.13 -2.99
C SER A 139 -8.94 -6.69 -3.84
N TYR A 140 -9.02 -6.53 -5.17
CA TYR A 140 -7.95 -6.94 -6.09
C TYR A 140 -6.67 -6.12 -5.89
N MET A 141 -6.78 -4.82 -5.65
CA MET A 141 -5.63 -3.98 -5.30
C MET A 141 -4.97 -4.42 -3.99
N ALA A 142 -5.77 -4.82 -3.00
CA ALA A 142 -5.23 -5.38 -1.75
C ALA A 142 -4.47 -6.69 -2.01
N LEU A 143 -4.92 -7.54 -2.94
CA LEU A 143 -4.16 -8.74 -3.34
C LEU A 143 -2.82 -8.37 -3.99
N VAL A 144 -2.81 -7.38 -4.89
CA VAL A 144 -1.56 -6.86 -5.50
C VAL A 144 -0.60 -6.36 -4.42
N LEU A 145 -1.11 -5.60 -3.44
CA LEU A 145 -0.31 -5.13 -2.31
C LEU A 145 0.25 -6.30 -1.48
N VAL A 146 -0.56 -7.31 -1.17
CA VAL A 146 -0.10 -8.49 -0.42
C VAL A 146 1.04 -9.21 -1.16
N VAL A 147 0.88 -9.44 -2.46
CA VAL A 147 1.93 -10.10 -3.26
C VAL A 147 3.19 -9.25 -3.34
N SER A 148 3.05 -7.93 -3.55
CA SER A 148 4.17 -6.99 -3.52
C SER A 148 4.94 -7.03 -2.19
N VAL A 149 4.22 -6.94 -1.07
CA VAL A 149 4.80 -7.01 0.28
C VAL A 149 5.50 -8.34 0.52
N LEU A 150 4.92 -9.46 0.08
CA LEU A 150 5.55 -10.78 0.20
C LEU A 150 6.86 -10.84 -0.58
N PHE A 151 6.86 -10.40 -1.83
CA PHE A 151 8.06 -10.37 -2.66
C PHE A 151 9.13 -9.47 -2.04
N LEU A 152 8.80 -8.24 -1.67
CA LEU A 152 9.73 -7.30 -1.04
C LEU A 152 10.31 -7.86 0.27
N SER A 153 9.47 -8.40 1.15
CA SER A 153 9.88 -8.85 2.48
C SER A 153 10.74 -10.11 2.42
N VAL A 154 10.29 -11.14 1.69
CA VAL A 154 11.00 -12.41 1.59
C VAL A 154 12.33 -12.22 0.88
N SER A 155 12.32 -11.58 -0.29
CA SER A 155 13.57 -11.33 -1.03
C SER A 155 14.50 -10.37 -0.29
N GLY A 156 13.98 -9.31 0.32
CA GLY A 156 14.78 -8.31 1.03
C GLY A 156 15.51 -8.90 2.23
N VAL A 157 14.83 -9.70 3.05
CA VAL A 157 15.44 -10.39 4.19
C VAL A 157 16.51 -11.38 3.72
N LEU A 158 16.20 -12.19 2.70
CA LEU A 158 17.15 -13.18 2.18
C LEU A 158 18.39 -12.52 1.54
N LEU A 159 18.23 -11.38 0.85
CA LEU A 159 19.35 -10.61 0.29
C LEU A 159 20.24 -10.00 1.37
N VAL A 160 19.66 -9.54 2.49
CA VAL A 160 20.42 -9.01 3.62
C VAL A 160 21.27 -10.09 4.29
N TYR A 161 20.74 -11.30 4.44
CA TYR A 161 21.43 -12.43 5.09
C TYR A 161 22.08 -13.40 4.10
N ARG A 162 22.28 -13.00 2.83
CA ARG A 162 22.72 -13.90 1.77
C ARG A 162 24.02 -14.66 2.08
N ASP A 163 24.98 -13.98 2.69
CA ASP A 163 26.29 -14.56 2.99
C ASP A 163 26.19 -15.53 4.18
N ALA A 164 25.44 -15.16 5.21
CA ALA A 164 25.20 -16.00 6.39
C ALA A 164 24.38 -17.26 6.06
N LEU A 165 23.51 -17.18 5.06
CA LEU A 165 22.67 -18.29 4.59
C LEU A 165 23.32 -19.12 3.48
N GLY A 166 24.53 -18.78 3.03
CA GLY A 166 25.20 -19.47 1.93
C GLY A 166 24.44 -19.40 0.60
N ILE A 167 23.69 -18.32 0.37
CA ILE A 167 22.88 -18.12 -0.84
C ILE A 167 23.81 -17.96 -2.05
N THR A 168 23.64 -18.83 -3.06
CA THR A 168 24.46 -18.79 -4.27
C THR A 168 24.26 -17.48 -5.06
N PRO A 169 25.23 -17.05 -5.88
CA PRO A 169 25.07 -15.86 -6.73
C PRO A 169 23.84 -15.94 -7.64
N THR A 170 23.55 -17.11 -8.22
CA THR A 170 22.37 -17.32 -9.07
C THR A 170 21.08 -17.12 -8.30
N THR A 171 20.99 -17.69 -7.09
CA THR A 171 19.83 -17.48 -6.22
C THR A 171 19.69 -16.01 -5.81
N ALA A 172 20.81 -15.33 -5.50
CA ALA A 172 20.80 -13.91 -5.17
C ALA A 172 20.27 -13.04 -6.33
N SER A 173 20.60 -13.37 -7.59
CA SER A 173 20.04 -12.69 -8.76
C SER A 173 18.52 -12.86 -8.87
N TRP A 174 18.00 -14.08 -8.62
CA TRP A 174 16.55 -14.31 -8.58
C TRP A 174 15.86 -13.56 -7.45
N LEU A 175 16.48 -13.51 -6.27
CA LEU A 175 15.95 -12.73 -5.14
C LEU A 175 15.91 -11.24 -5.48
N LEU A 176 16.95 -10.70 -6.12
CA LEU A 176 16.96 -9.32 -6.58
C LEU A 176 15.83 -9.05 -7.58
N LEU A 177 15.66 -9.91 -8.59
CA LEU A 177 14.55 -9.78 -9.54
C LEU A 177 13.19 -9.82 -8.84
N LEU A 178 12.98 -10.73 -7.90
CA LEU A 178 11.73 -10.78 -7.12
C LEU A 178 11.52 -9.51 -6.29
N HIS A 179 12.60 -8.96 -5.71
CA HIS A 179 12.55 -7.69 -4.99
C HIS A 179 12.10 -6.55 -5.90
N ASP A 180 12.70 -6.46 -7.09
CA ASP A 180 12.40 -5.41 -8.08
C ASP A 180 10.97 -5.54 -8.63
N VAL A 181 10.51 -6.77 -8.92
CA VAL A 181 9.12 -7.04 -9.30
C VAL A 181 8.17 -6.64 -8.17
N GLY A 182 8.49 -7.00 -6.92
CA GLY A 182 7.75 -6.58 -5.74
C GLY A 182 7.65 -5.06 -5.62
N PHE A 183 8.75 -4.35 -5.88
CA PHE A 183 8.81 -2.89 -5.89
C PHE A 183 7.92 -2.29 -6.98
N ALA A 184 8.02 -2.78 -8.22
CA ALA A 184 7.18 -2.33 -9.34
C ALA A 184 5.68 -2.56 -9.08
N MET A 185 5.30 -3.71 -8.52
CA MET A 185 3.92 -3.99 -8.11
C MET A 185 3.44 -3.04 -7.00
N GLY A 186 4.33 -2.68 -6.06
CA GLY A 186 4.05 -1.72 -5.00
C GLY A 186 3.79 -0.32 -5.55
N LEU A 187 4.60 0.13 -6.51
CA LEU A 187 4.38 1.41 -7.21
C LEU A 187 3.05 1.41 -7.99
N LEU A 188 2.74 0.32 -8.69
CA LEU A 188 1.46 0.16 -9.39
C LEU A 188 0.28 0.24 -8.41
N PHE A 189 0.38 -0.44 -7.26
CA PHE A 189 -0.61 -0.35 -6.20
C PHE A 189 -0.80 1.09 -5.73
N VAL A 190 0.29 1.82 -5.43
CA VAL A 190 0.20 3.22 -4.97
C VAL A 190 -0.45 4.12 -6.02
N ALA A 191 -0.06 3.99 -7.30
CA ALA A 191 -0.66 4.77 -8.38
C ALA A 191 -2.18 4.54 -8.47
N MET A 192 -2.61 3.27 -8.49
CA MET A 192 -4.02 2.90 -8.53
C MET A 192 -4.77 3.33 -7.26
N HIS A 193 -4.11 3.23 -6.09
CA HIS A 193 -4.67 3.64 -4.80
C HIS A 193 -4.90 5.14 -4.76
N LEU A 194 -3.91 5.95 -5.15
CA LEU A 194 -4.03 7.40 -5.24
C LEU A 194 -5.13 7.81 -6.21
N PHE A 195 -5.18 7.20 -7.40
CA PHE A 195 -6.26 7.44 -8.36
C PHE A 195 -7.65 7.18 -7.73
N ALA A 196 -7.83 6.04 -7.07
CA ALA A 196 -9.10 5.69 -6.45
C ALA A 196 -9.47 6.64 -5.29
N VAL A 197 -8.56 6.91 -4.35
CA VAL A 197 -8.89 7.70 -3.14
C VAL A 197 -9.04 9.19 -3.39
N THR A 198 -8.41 9.71 -4.46
CA THR A 198 -8.54 11.13 -4.85
C THR A 198 -9.78 11.41 -5.71
N HIS A 199 -10.47 10.37 -6.17
CA HIS A 199 -11.72 10.52 -6.91
C HIS A 199 -12.77 11.30 -6.08
N PRO A 200 -13.52 12.27 -6.65
CA PRO A 200 -14.46 13.11 -5.89
C PRO A 200 -15.49 12.33 -5.07
N SER A 201 -16.00 11.21 -5.60
CA SER A 201 -16.95 10.34 -4.87
C SER A 201 -16.39 9.80 -3.55
N ASN A 202 -15.07 9.69 -3.41
CA ASN A 202 -14.39 9.14 -2.24
C ASN A 202 -13.86 10.21 -1.27
N LYS A 203 -14.07 11.50 -1.56
CA LYS A 203 -13.62 12.62 -0.70
C LYS A 203 -14.06 12.46 0.77
N PRO A 204 -15.28 12.00 1.12
CA PRO A 204 -15.64 11.78 2.51
C PRO A 204 -14.79 10.72 3.22
N LEU A 205 -14.33 9.68 2.51
CA LEU A 205 -13.41 8.69 3.08
C LEU A 205 -12.02 9.25 3.27
N LEU A 206 -11.53 10.04 2.31
CA LEU A 206 -10.23 10.70 2.41
C LEU A 206 -10.20 11.63 3.63
N ASN A 207 -11.26 12.44 3.80
CA ASN A 207 -11.42 13.30 4.97
C ASN A 207 -11.52 12.48 6.26
N ALA A 208 -12.20 11.34 6.26
CA ALA A 208 -12.24 10.47 7.44
C ALA A 208 -10.85 9.89 7.77
N MET A 209 -10.07 9.50 6.76
CA MET A 209 -8.73 8.92 6.93
C MET A 209 -7.74 9.89 7.60
N PHE A 210 -7.76 11.15 7.19
CA PHE A 210 -6.83 12.18 7.65
C PHE A 210 -7.44 13.13 8.70
N GLY A 211 -8.76 13.05 8.94
CA GLY A 211 -9.51 13.90 9.87
C GLY A 211 -9.99 13.14 11.10
N ASP A 212 -11.29 13.14 11.38
CA ASP A 212 -11.88 12.62 12.62
C ASP A 212 -12.33 11.15 12.56
N GLY A 213 -12.06 10.44 11.46
CA GLY A 213 -12.46 9.04 11.29
C GLY A 213 -13.93 8.83 10.92
N LYS A 214 -14.71 9.90 10.71
CA LYS A 214 -16.17 9.83 10.52
C LYS A 214 -16.62 10.30 9.13
N ALA A 215 -17.63 9.65 8.58
CA ALA A 215 -18.28 10.03 7.32
C ALA A 215 -19.78 10.30 7.52
N ASP A 216 -20.35 11.11 6.64
CA ASP A 216 -21.78 11.45 6.63
C ASP A 216 -22.66 10.21 6.37
N LEU A 217 -23.72 10.03 7.15
CA LEU A 217 -24.61 8.87 7.04
C LEU A 217 -25.34 8.82 5.69
N GLY A 218 -25.76 9.97 5.15
CA GLY A 218 -26.42 10.04 3.84
C GLY A 218 -25.49 9.67 2.68
N TRP A 219 -24.19 9.98 2.78
CA TRP A 219 -23.18 9.48 1.87
C TRP A 219 -22.96 7.97 2.02
N LEU A 220 -22.87 7.47 3.27
CA LEU A 220 -22.65 6.05 3.56
C LEU A 220 -23.80 5.16 3.10
N ARG A 221 -25.05 5.61 3.20
CA ARG A 221 -26.23 4.87 2.70
C ARG A 221 -26.16 4.60 1.20
N ARG A 222 -25.52 5.51 0.44
CA ARG A 222 -25.35 5.37 -1.02
C ARG A 222 -24.10 4.58 -1.41
N HIS A 223 -23.00 4.75 -0.67
CA HIS A 223 -21.70 4.21 -1.08
C HIS A 223 -21.27 2.96 -0.31
N MET A 224 -21.92 2.66 0.82
CA MET A 224 -21.58 1.53 1.71
C MET A 224 -22.81 0.86 2.36
N PRO A 225 -23.91 0.59 1.63
CA PRO A 225 -25.15 0.06 2.21
C PRO A 225 -24.97 -1.27 2.94
N ARG A 226 -24.20 -2.23 2.40
CA ARG A 226 -23.98 -3.52 3.08
C ARG A 226 -23.16 -3.38 4.36
N TYR A 227 -22.23 -2.43 4.40
CA TYR A 227 -21.44 -2.15 5.59
C TYR A 227 -22.32 -1.61 6.73
N LEU A 228 -23.21 -0.67 6.41
CA LEU A 228 -24.17 -0.13 7.38
C LEU A 228 -25.15 -1.19 7.88
N ALA A 229 -25.71 -1.99 6.96
CA ALA A 229 -26.65 -3.06 7.30
C ALA A 229 -26.07 -4.05 8.33
N ARG A 230 -24.80 -4.45 8.17
CA ARG A 230 -24.14 -5.35 9.13
C ARG A 230 -23.90 -4.75 10.50
N ARG A 231 -23.87 -3.42 10.59
CA ARG A 231 -23.69 -2.70 11.86
C ARG A 231 -25.02 -2.31 12.51
N GLY A 232 -26.15 -2.67 11.90
CA GLY A 232 -27.47 -2.28 12.39
C GLY A 232 -27.73 -0.77 12.33
N VAL A 233 -27.00 -0.05 11.48
CA VAL A 233 -27.15 1.40 11.31
C VAL A 233 -28.05 1.63 10.09
N GLY A 234 -29.34 1.85 10.34
CA GLY A 234 -30.36 2.15 9.33
C GLY A 234 -30.44 3.62 8.98
#